data_AF-A0A347WLD5-F1
#
_entry.id   AF-A0A347WLD5-F1
#
_cell.length_a   1.000
_cell.length_b   1.000
_cell.length_c   1.000
_cell.angle_alpha   90.00
_cell.angle_beta   90.00
_cell.angle_gamma   90.00
#
_symmetry.space_group_name_H-M   'P 1'
#
loop_
_entity.id
_entity.type
_entity.pdbx_description
1 polymer ?
#
loop_
_entity_poly.entity_id
_entity_poly.type
_entity_poly.pdbx_seq_one_letter_code
_entity_poly.pdbx_strand_id
1 'polypeptide(L)'
;MKKSTLRNLGIGFLASAVITGLYTTFVQGNAPVPGVELNSIFERTSAETESQLAEREAEVQSLVSDRESLLSEREQLDESFSVISSLEGEIASLQRDNASLTRLTGNQDETTPTNDTDNEGDESQGQELTEEATTTPEAEPDTVGSFTVESGSTSSDIAQQLESQGFIASASEFQELLDAWGLHESIQSGTYNLNSDMSIHDIASILTNGAYYYY
;
A
#
# COMPACT_ATOMS: atom_id res chain seq x y z
N MET A 1 9.75 -41.44 -62.97
CA MET A 1 9.62 -40.17 -62.21
C MET A 1 10.63 -40.15 -61.07
N LYS A 2 11.07 -38.99 -60.56
CA LYS A 2 11.98 -38.91 -59.40
C LYS A 2 11.20 -39.24 -58.11
N LYS A 3 11.80 -40.01 -57.19
CA LYS A 3 11.14 -40.44 -55.94
C LYS A 3 10.67 -39.26 -55.05
N SER A 4 11.39 -38.13 -55.10
CA SER A 4 11.02 -36.88 -54.44
C SER A 4 9.74 -36.25 -55.01
N THR A 5 9.54 -36.24 -56.33
CA THR A 5 8.30 -35.74 -56.96
C THR A 5 7.08 -36.52 -56.47
N LEU A 6 7.24 -37.85 -56.39
CA LEU A 6 6.39 -38.81 -55.67
C LEU A 6 5.85 -38.27 -54.35
N ARG A 7 6.80 -38.05 -53.45
CA ARG A 7 6.57 -37.73 -52.05
C ARG A 7 6.03 -36.31 -51.85
N ASN A 8 6.54 -35.34 -52.60
CA ASN A 8 6.09 -33.95 -52.52
C ASN A 8 4.64 -33.78 -53.00
N LEU A 9 4.23 -34.53 -54.04
CA LEU A 9 2.84 -34.54 -54.52
C LEU A 9 1.88 -35.10 -53.45
N GLY A 10 2.26 -36.21 -52.80
CA GLY A 10 1.46 -36.80 -51.71
C GLY A 10 1.33 -35.89 -50.48
N ILE A 11 2.40 -35.18 -50.10
CA ILE A 11 2.37 -34.19 -49.01
C ILE A 11 1.45 -33.01 -49.35
N GLY A 12 1.52 -32.50 -50.60
CA GLY A 12 0.63 -31.43 -51.06
C GLY A 12 -0.85 -31.84 -51.05
N PHE A 13 -1.16 -33.07 -51.46
CA PHE A 13 -2.52 -33.61 -51.41
C PHE A 13 -3.03 -33.72 -49.95
N LEU A 14 -2.22 -34.25 -49.03
CA LEU A 14 -2.55 -34.33 -47.61
C LEU A 14 -2.83 -32.94 -47.00
N ALA A 15 -1.98 -31.95 -47.28
CA ALA A 15 -2.19 -30.58 -46.81
C ALA A 15 -3.52 -29.99 -47.33
N SER A 16 -3.82 -30.20 -48.62
CA SER A 16 -5.08 -29.74 -49.20
C SER A 16 -6.31 -30.42 -48.57
N ALA A 17 -6.24 -31.73 -48.29
CA ALA A 17 -7.34 -32.48 -47.67
C ALA A 17 -7.65 -31.99 -46.24
N VAL A 18 -6.62 -31.65 -45.45
CA VAL A 18 -6.81 -31.06 -44.11
C VAL A 18 -7.48 -29.69 -44.20
N ILE A 19 -7.01 -28.82 -45.11
CA ILE A 19 -7.57 -27.47 -45.29
C ILE A 19 -9.03 -27.54 -45.78
N THR A 20 -9.33 -28.40 -46.76
CA THR A 20 -10.72 -28.62 -47.22
C THR A 20 -11.59 -29.21 -46.13
N GLY A 21 -11.09 -30.16 -45.33
CA GLY A 21 -11.80 -30.71 -44.18
C GLY A 21 -12.23 -29.62 -43.18
N LEU A 22 -11.27 -28.81 -42.72
CA LEU A 22 -11.53 -27.67 -41.84
C LEU A 22 -12.52 -26.66 -42.46
N TYR A 23 -12.40 -26.37 -43.76
CA TYR A 23 -13.35 -25.50 -44.45
C TYR A 23 -14.77 -26.08 -44.43
N THR A 24 -14.94 -27.37 -44.70
CA THR A 24 -16.27 -28.03 -44.67
C THR A 24 -16.86 -28.10 -43.26
N THR A 25 -16.06 -28.28 -42.20
CA THR A 25 -16.59 -28.34 -40.83
C THR A 25 -16.91 -26.97 -40.26
N PHE A 26 -16.08 -25.94 -40.52
CA PHE A 26 -16.23 -24.61 -39.89
C PHE A 26 -16.99 -23.59 -40.75
N VAL A 27 -16.91 -23.64 -42.09
CA VAL A 27 -17.52 -22.61 -42.96
C VAL A 27 -18.87 -23.05 -43.53
N GLN A 28 -19.11 -24.36 -43.65
CA GLN A 28 -20.42 -24.90 -44.08
C GLN A 28 -21.31 -25.36 -42.91
N GLY A 29 -20.88 -25.16 -41.65
CA GLY A 29 -21.67 -25.34 -40.43
C GLY A 29 -22.10 -26.78 -40.08
N ASN A 30 -21.85 -27.75 -40.96
CA ASN A 30 -22.40 -29.10 -40.84
C ASN A 30 -21.52 -30.01 -39.95
N ALA A 31 -21.42 -29.68 -38.66
CA ALA A 31 -20.77 -30.52 -37.65
C ALA A 31 -21.68 -31.71 -37.24
N PRO A 32 -21.28 -32.98 -37.44
CA PRO A 32 -22.13 -34.14 -37.15
C PRO A 32 -22.06 -34.54 -35.66
N VAL A 33 -22.52 -33.66 -34.77
CA VAL A 33 -22.60 -33.90 -33.31
C VAL A 33 -24.05 -33.85 -32.82
N PRO A 34 -24.69 -35.00 -32.53
CA PRO A 34 -26.04 -35.00 -31.97
C PRO A 34 -26.07 -34.45 -30.54
N GLY A 35 -26.98 -33.51 -30.27
CA GLY A 35 -27.39 -33.16 -28.90
C GLY A 35 -26.88 -31.85 -28.30
N VAL A 36 -26.19 -30.98 -29.06
CA VAL A 36 -25.84 -29.63 -28.59
C VAL A 36 -26.20 -28.60 -29.66
N GLU A 37 -27.30 -27.87 -29.45
CA GLU A 37 -27.73 -26.80 -30.36
C GLU A 37 -26.98 -25.50 -30.04
N LEU A 38 -26.28 -24.94 -31.04
CA LEU A 38 -25.41 -23.77 -30.90
C LEU A 38 -26.10 -22.54 -30.28
N ASN A 39 -27.41 -22.41 -30.48
CA ASN A 39 -28.23 -21.33 -29.91
C ASN A 39 -28.14 -21.29 -28.37
N SER A 40 -28.18 -22.45 -27.72
CA SER A 40 -28.12 -22.58 -26.26
C SER A 40 -26.77 -22.18 -25.65
N ILE A 41 -25.68 -22.26 -26.43
CA ILE A 41 -24.36 -21.77 -26.02
C ILE A 41 -24.32 -20.25 -26.16
N PHE A 42 -24.85 -19.71 -27.26
CA PHE A 42 -24.87 -18.28 -27.51
C PHE A 42 -25.74 -17.53 -26.49
N GLU A 43 -26.97 -17.99 -26.25
CA GLU A 43 -27.88 -17.43 -25.24
C GLU A 43 -27.28 -17.47 -23.84
N ARG A 44 -26.55 -18.54 -23.50
CA ARG A 44 -25.82 -18.64 -22.23
C ARG A 44 -24.75 -17.57 -22.12
N THR A 45 -23.89 -17.43 -23.14
CA THR A 45 -22.87 -16.36 -23.14
C THR A 45 -23.50 -14.97 -23.11
N SER A 46 -24.62 -14.72 -23.80
CA SER A 46 -25.32 -13.44 -23.75
C SER A 46 -25.83 -13.12 -22.35
N ALA A 47 -26.56 -14.03 -21.71
CA ALA A 47 -27.08 -13.85 -20.35
C ALA A 47 -25.95 -13.72 -19.30
N GLU A 48 -24.88 -14.51 -19.43
CA GLU A 48 -23.69 -14.40 -18.58
C GLU A 48 -22.97 -13.06 -18.80
N THR A 49 -22.94 -12.50 -20.02
CA THR A 49 -22.39 -11.14 -20.26
C THR A 49 -23.30 -10.00 -19.81
N GLU A 50 -24.63 -10.11 -19.94
CA GLU A 50 -25.57 -9.09 -19.46
C GLU A 50 -25.55 -9.02 -17.92
N SER A 51 -25.47 -10.16 -17.24
CA SER A 51 -25.33 -10.21 -15.78
C SER A 51 -24.00 -9.58 -15.31
N GLN A 52 -22.88 -9.92 -15.96
CA GLN A 52 -21.58 -9.31 -15.65
C GLN A 52 -21.54 -7.82 -15.98
N LEU A 53 -22.22 -7.37 -17.04
CA LEU A 53 -22.28 -5.95 -17.39
C LEU A 53 -23.05 -5.15 -16.32
N ALA A 54 -24.21 -5.64 -15.88
CA ALA A 54 -24.97 -5.03 -14.79
C ALA A 54 -24.22 -5.01 -13.45
N GLU A 55 -23.45 -6.07 -13.15
CA GLU A 55 -22.57 -6.15 -11.97
C GLU A 55 -21.45 -5.10 -12.04
N ARG A 56 -20.80 -4.93 -13.20
CA ARG A 56 -19.79 -3.89 -13.42
C ARG A 56 -20.36 -2.47 -13.46
N GLU A 57 -21.58 -2.27 -13.94
CA GLU A 57 -22.27 -0.98 -13.86
C GLU A 57 -22.59 -0.61 -12.40
N ALA A 58 -22.98 -1.59 -11.56
CA ALA A 58 -23.17 -1.38 -10.12
C ALA A 58 -21.85 -1.10 -9.38
N GLU A 59 -20.78 -1.84 -9.68
CA GLU A 59 -19.42 -1.59 -9.15
C GLU A 59 -18.92 -0.19 -9.51
N VAL A 60 -19.07 0.24 -10.77
CA VAL A 60 -18.75 1.61 -11.20
C VAL A 60 -19.63 2.64 -10.49
N GLN A 61 -20.91 2.33 -10.22
CA GLN A 61 -21.80 3.25 -9.52
C GLN A 61 -21.42 3.42 -8.03
N SER A 62 -21.00 2.36 -7.33
CA SER A 62 -20.48 2.50 -5.96
C SER A 62 -19.16 3.28 -5.96
N LEU A 63 -18.20 2.91 -6.81
CA LEU A 63 -16.90 3.61 -6.91
C LEU A 63 -17.04 5.10 -7.27
N VAL A 64 -18.08 5.50 -8.00
CA VAL A 64 -18.41 6.92 -8.23
C VAL A 64 -18.97 7.57 -6.97
N SER A 65 -19.88 6.92 -6.24
CA SER A 65 -20.42 7.41 -4.97
C SER A 65 -19.33 7.56 -3.89
N ASP A 66 -18.43 6.57 -3.79
CA ASP A 66 -17.30 6.55 -2.86
C ASP A 66 -16.27 7.64 -3.21
N ARG A 67 -16.13 7.96 -4.50
CA ARG A 67 -15.32 9.09 -4.96
C ARG A 67 -15.95 10.44 -4.60
N GLU A 68 -17.26 10.60 -4.72
CA GLU A 68 -17.94 11.86 -4.36
C GLU A 68 -17.98 12.10 -2.85
N SER A 69 -18.08 11.05 -2.02
CA SER A 69 -17.93 11.18 -0.56
C SER A 69 -16.49 11.55 -0.17
N LEU A 70 -15.48 10.88 -0.72
CA LEU A 70 -14.06 11.22 -0.47
C LEU A 70 -13.68 12.63 -0.94
N LEU A 71 -14.26 13.13 -2.03
CA LEU A 71 -14.08 14.52 -2.46
C LEU A 71 -14.72 15.50 -1.46
N SER A 72 -15.92 15.19 -0.98
CA SER A 72 -16.63 15.99 0.03
C SER A 72 -15.88 16.01 1.39
N GLU A 73 -15.24 14.90 1.76
CA GLU A 73 -14.39 14.82 2.95
C GLU A 73 -13.11 15.64 2.80
N ARG A 74 -12.46 15.59 1.63
CA ARG A 74 -11.28 16.41 1.31
C ARG A 74 -11.59 17.92 1.34
N GLU A 75 -12.77 18.33 0.88
CA GLU A 75 -13.20 19.74 0.91
C GLU A 75 -13.44 20.22 2.36
N GLN A 76 -14.12 19.41 3.19
CA GLN A 76 -14.27 19.68 4.63
C GLN A 76 -12.92 19.70 5.37
N LEU A 77 -11.96 18.85 4.98
CA LEU A 77 -10.63 18.82 5.58
C LEU A 77 -9.83 20.11 5.26
N ASP A 78 -9.90 20.59 4.01
CA ASP A 78 -9.27 21.87 3.61
C ASP A 78 -9.91 23.07 4.32
N GLU A 79 -11.25 23.10 4.45
CA GLU A 79 -11.95 24.11 5.25
C GLU A 79 -11.51 24.06 6.72
N SER A 80 -11.40 22.86 7.31
CA SER A 80 -10.94 22.70 8.70
C SER A 80 -9.49 23.16 8.89
N PHE A 81 -8.60 22.89 7.94
CA PHE A 81 -7.20 23.30 7.97
C PHE A 81 -7.05 24.83 7.83
N SER A 82 -7.86 25.45 6.97
CA SER A 82 -7.97 26.90 6.83
C SER A 82 -8.42 27.56 8.14
N VAL A 83 -9.43 26.99 8.81
CA VAL A 83 -9.88 27.45 10.14
C VAL A 83 -8.78 27.29 11.20
N ILE A 84 -8.09 26.14 11.27
CA ILE A 84 -7.00 25.90 12.21
C ILE A 84 -5.87 26.92 12.02
N SER A 85 -5.43 27.15 10.79
CA SER A 85 -4.38 28.13 10.44
C SER A 85 -4.77 29.55 10.87
N SER A 86 -6.04 29.94 10.70
CA SER A 86 -6.57 31.22 11.18
C SER A 86 -6.56 31.32 12.72
N LEU A 87 -6.97 30.27 13.42
CA LEU A 87 -6.94 30.21 14.89
C LEU A 87 -5.52 30.24 15.45
N GLU A 88 -4.57 29.57 14.80
CA GLU A 88 -3.17 29.52 15.22
C GLU A 88 -2.50 30.91 15.07
N GLY A 89 -2.83 31.65 14.01
CA GLY A 89 -2.47 33.06 13.86
C GLY A 89 -3.08 33.97 14.93
N GLU A 90 -4.34 33.74 15.32
CA GLU A 90 -5.00 34.48 16.41
C GLU A 90 -4.33 34.18 17.77
N ILE A 91 -4.05 32.91 18.07
CA ILE A 91 -3.33 32.48 19.29
C ILE A 91 -1.94 33.12 19.35
N ALA A 92 -1.19 33.13 18.24
CA ALA A 92 0.12 33.78 18.17
C ALA A 92 0.05 35.30 18.44
N SER A 93 -1.04 35.96 18.04
CA SER A 93 -1.27 37.38 18.37
C SER A 93 -1.59 37.59 19.86
N LEU A 94 -2.50 36.78 20.42
CA LEU A 94 -2.89 36.84 21.83
C LEU A 94 -1.74 36.51 22.78
N GLN A 95 -0.84 35.58 22.42
CA GLN A 95 0.39 35.32 23.16
C GLN A 95 1.33 36.53 23.15
N ARG A 96 1.44 37.24 22.02
CA ARG A 96 2.29 38.44 21.88
C ARG A 96 1.80 39.60 22.73
N ASP A 97 0.49 39.81 22.78
CA ASP A 97 -0.14 40.84 23.61
C ASP A 97 -0.04 40.51 25.10
N ASN A 98 -0.31 39.25 25.50
CA ASN A 98 -0.10 38.80 26.88
C ASN A 98 1.37 38.93 27.32
N ALA A 99 2.34 38.53 26.48
CA ALA A 99 3.76 38.71 26.78
C ALA A 99 4.15 40.18 26.94
N SER A 100 3.50 41.09 26.21
CA SER A 100 3.67 42.54 26.34
C SER A 100 3.06 43.07 27.64
N LEU A 101 1.90 42.55 28.06
CA LEU A 101 1.24 42.88 29.33
C LEU A 101 2.04 42.38 30.54
N THR A 102 2.61 41.17 30.47
CA THR A 102 3.54 40.64 31.49
C THR A 102 4.76 41.55 31.66
N ARG A 103 5.34 42.05 30.57
CA ARG A 103 6.47 43.00 30.59
C ARG A 103 6.12 44.38 31.15
N LEU A 104 4.85 44.80 31.11
CA LEU A 104 4.37 46.01 31.80
C LEU A 104 4.12 45.78 33.31
N THR A 105 3.99 44.52 33.74
CA THR A 105 3.55 44.16 35.11
C THR A 105 4.72 43.70 35.99
N GLY A 106 5.83 43.22 35.42
CA GLY A 106 7.03 42.81 36.16
C GLY A 106 8.15 43.85 36.14
N ASN A 107 8.58 44.32 37.32
CA ASN A 107 9.84 45.05 37.52
C ASN A 107 10.33 44.89 38.97
N GLN A 108 11.65 44.93 39.15
CA GLN A 108 12.44 44.26 40.21
C GLN A 108 12.48 42.72 40.01
N ASP A 109 13.63 42.04 40.02
CA ASP A 109 14.97 42.50 40.44
C ASP A 109 16.14 41.99 39.56
N GLU A 110 17.35 42.48 39.85
CA GLU A 110 18.66 42.21 39.23
C GLU A 110 19.19 40.76 39.44
N THR A 111 20.30 40.23 38.86
CA THR A 111 21.37 40.74 37.94
C THR A 111 22.00 39.55 37.17
N THR A 112 22.78 39.81 36.10
CA THR A 112 23.80 38.87 35.57
C THR A 112 25.17 39.08 36.24
N PRO A 113 26.03 38.04 36.20
CA PRO A 113 27.34 38.25 35.57
C PRO A 113 27.77 37.13 34.62
N THR A 114 28.52 37.50 33.58
CA THR A 114 29.27 36.59 32.69
C THR A 114 30.57 36.09 33.34
N ASN A 115 31.15 35.02 32.81
CA ASN A 115 32.53 34.64 33.10
C ASN A 115 33.14 33.78 31.97
N ASP A 116 33.83 34.42 31.01
CA ASP A 116 34.57 33.75 29.94
C ASP A 116 35.97 33.33 30.42
N THR A 117 36.52 32.21 29.92
CA THR A 117 37.95 31.88 29.92
C THR A 117 38.24 30.79 28.89
N ASP A 118 39.05 31.09 27.88
CA ASP A 118 39.54 30.15 26.87
C ASP A 118 40.57 29.15 27.44
N ASN A 119 40.74 27.99 26.80
CA ASN A 119 41.98 27.68 26.05
C ASN A 119 41.85 26.41 25.18
N GLU A 120 42.71 26.31 24.16
CA GLU A 120 42.72 25.28 23.10
C GLU A 120 43.67 24.09 23.40
N GLY A 121 43.68 23.08 22.50
CA GLY A 121 44.59 21.92 22.50
C GLY A 121 43.81 20.59 22.37
N ASP A 122 43.29 20.20 21.21
CA ASP A 122 43.96 19.78 19.95
C ASP A 122 44.77 18.46 20.05
N GLU A 123 44.26 17.44 19.36
CA GLU A 123 44.96 16.41 18.56
C GLU A 123 43.93 15.29 18.20
N SER A 124 43.88 14.64 17.02
CA SER A 124 44.46 14.94 15.70
C SER A 124 43.94 13.96 14.62
N GLN A 125 43.32 14.44 13.51
CA GLN A 125 43.12 13.76 12.19
C GLN A 125 42.32 12.42 12.16
N GLY A 126 41.58 11.99 11.13
CA GLY A 126 41.34 12.43 9.73
C GLY A 126 41.15 11.15 8.86
N GLN A 127 40.29 11.00 7.84
CA GLN A 127 39.42 11.85 7.00
C GLN A 127 38.07 11.10 6.77
N GLU A 128 36.89 11.69 6.52
CA GLU A 128 36.42 12.64 5.47
C GLU A 128 36.20 12.02 4.07
N LEU A 129 35.00 11.48 3.84
CA LEU A 129 34.13 11.66 2.64
C LEU A 129 32.74 11.04 3.00
N THR A 130 31.59 11.72 3.14
CA THR A 130 30.92 12.75 2.29
C THR A 130 30.31 12.11 1.03
N GLU A 131 29.03 12.20 0.68
CA GLU A 131 27.81 12.96 1.10
C GLU A 131 26.58 12.03 0.83
N GLU A 132 25.30 12.21 1.21
CA GLU A 132 24.45 13.19 1.95
C GLU A 132 23.24 12.35 2.47
N ALA A 133 22.93 12.18 3.77
CA ALA A 133 22.35 13.08 4.80
C ALA A 133 20.84 13.39 4.70
N THR A 134 20.03 12.75 5.56
CA THR A 134 18.81 13.37 6.15
C THR A 134 18.62 12.81 7.55
N THR A 135 19.01 13.60 8.55
CA THR A 135 18.93 13.26 9.97
C THR A 135 17.71 13.90 10.61
N THR A 136 16.61 13.14 10.71
CA THR A 136 15.58 13.41 11.73
C THR A 136 16.20 13.18 13.11
N PRO A 137 15.86 13.95 14.16
CA PRO A 137 16.32 13.65 15.51
C PRO A 137 15.82 12.27 15.95
N GLU A 138 16.72 11.40 16.37
CA GLU A 138 16.39 10.09 16.92
C GLU A 138 15.72 10.30 18.29
N ALA A 139 14.40 10.13 18.33
CA ALA A 139 13.71 9.81 19.58
C ALA A 139 14.18 8.41 20.02
N GLU A 140 14.33 8.16 21.31
CA GLU A 140 14.53 6.78 21.77
C GLU A 140 13.17 6.05 21.67
N PRO A 141 13.11 4.85 21.08
CA PRO A 141 11.86 4.10 20.92
C PRO A 141 11.19 3.83 22.27
N ASP A 142 9.98 4.39 22.46
CA ASP A 142 9.16 4.22 23.68
C ASP A 142 8.94 2.73 24.03
N THR A 143 8.94 1.84 23.03
CA THR A 143 8.95 0.39 23.24
C THR A 143 9.90 -0.33 22.28
N VAL A 144 10.75 -1.20 22.84
CA VAL A 144 11.61 -2.16 22.11
C VAL A 144 11.44 -3.53 22.77
N GLY A 145 11.22 -4.59 21.99
CA GLY A 145 11.01 -5.91 22.57
C GLY A 145 10.88 -7.06 21.59
N SER A 146 10.83 -8.27 22.15
CA SER A 146 10.65 -9.53 21.42
C SER A 146 9.17 -9.90 21.33
N PHE A 147 8.52 -9.56 20.22
CA PHE A 147 7.16 -9.99 19.89
C PHE A 147 7.15 -11.47 19.46
N THR A 148 6.13 -12.25 19.82
CA THR A 148 6.03 -13.67 19.42
C THR A 148 4.66 -13.99 18.83
N VAL A 149 4.65 -14.47 17.59
CA VAL A 149 3.46 -14.97 16.88
C VAL A 149 3.31 -16.46 17.12
N GLU A 150 2.18 -16.87 17.70
CA GLU A 150 1.83 -18.29 17.86
C GLU A 150 1.30 -18.89 16.55
N SER A 151 1.51 -20.20 16.35
CA SER A 151 1.04 -20.88 15.15
C SER A 151 -0.47 -21.12 15.18
N GLY A 152 -1.19 -20.35 14.35
CA GLY A 152 -2.65 -20.39 14.24
C GLY A 152 -3.36 -19.13 14.75
N SER A 153 -2.63 -18.12 15.25
CA SER A 153 -3.18 -16.78 15.46
C SER A 153 -3.66 -16.17 14.15
N THR A 154 -4.78 -15.45 14.17
CA THR A 154 -5.27 -14.73 12.98
C THR A 154 -4.53 -13.40 12.79
N SER A 155 -4.60 -12.83 11.58
CA SER A 155 -4.12 -11.46 11.31
C SER A 155 -4.68 -10.43 12.29
N SER A 156 -5.96 -10.57 12.68
CA SER A 156 -6.63 -9.68 13.64
C SER A 156 -6.10 -9.85 15.07
N ASP A 157 -5.87 -11.08 15.53
CA ASP A 157 -5.25 -11.34 16.84
C ASP A 157 -3.85 -10.74 16.93
N ILE A 158 -3.05 -10.91 15.87
CA ILE A 158 -1.67 -10.41 15.78
C ILE A 158 -1.66 -8.88 15.79
N ALA A 159 -2.57 -8.25 15.04
CA ALA A 159 -2.73 -6.79 15.05
C ALA A 159 -3.06 -6.25 16.45
N GLN A 160 -4.04 -6.85 17.14
CA GLN A 160 -4.42 -6.47 18.50
C GLN A 160 -3.29 -6.70 19.51
N GLN A 161 -2.50 -7.77 19.35
CA GLN A 161 -1.34 -8.03 20.20
C GLN A 161 -0.20 -7.03 19.98
N LEU A 162 0.04 -6.57 18.74
CA LEU A 162 1.04 -5.54 18.43
C LEU A 162 0.65 -4.19 19.04
N GLU A 163 -0.61 -3.77 18.86
CA GLU A 163 -1.19 -2.54 19.42
C GLU A 163 -1.17 -2.58 20.95
N SER A 164 -1.61 -3.68 21.55
CA SER A 164 -1.60 -3.88 23.02
C SER A 164 -0.20 -3.89 23.66
N GLN A 165 0.85 -4.06 22.85
CA GLN A 165 2.26 -4.02 23.29
C GLN A 165 2.99 -2.74 22.86
N GLY A 166 2.30 -1.79 22.21
CA GLY A 166 2.88 -0.52 21.76
C GLY A 166 3.76 -0.61 20.51
N PHE A 167 3.81 -1.74 19.81
CA PHE A 167 4.62 -1.90 18.60
C PHE A 167 4.01 -1.23 17.36
N ILE A 168 2.71 -0.96 17.36
CA ILE A 168 2.00 -0.20 16.30
C ILE A 168 1.01 0.77 16.93
N ALA A 169 0.70 1.86 16.23
CA ALA A 169 -0.25 2.88 16.69
C ALA A 169 -1.73 2.46 16.56
N SER A 170 -2.07 1.59 15.61
CA SER A 170 -3.42 1.02 15.48
C SER A 170 -3.44 -0.38 14.87
N ALA A 171 -4.22 -1.27 15.49
CA ALA A 171 -4.51 -2.61 14.97
C ALA A 171 -5.38 -2.57 13.69
N SER A 172 -6.19 -1.54 13.49
CA SER A 172 -7.03 -1.40 12.29
C SER A 172 -6.18 -1.11 11.05
N GLU A 173 -5.24 -0.15 11.16
CA GLU A 173 -4.34 0.23 10.06
C GLU A 173 -3.46 -0.95 9.61
N PHE A 174 -3.02 -1.80 10.55
CA PHE A 174 -2.27 -3.01 10.23
C PHE A 174 -3.15 -4.07 9.54
N GLN A 175 -4.42 -4.21 9.93
CA GLN A 175 -5.36 -5.11 9.25
C GLN A 175 -5.68 -4.63 7.84
N GLU A 176 -5.93 -3.33 7.64
CA GLU A 176 -6.15 -2.74 6.31
C GLU A 176 -4.92 -2.94 5.39
N LEU A 177 -3.70 -2.79 5.92
CA LEU A 177 -2.46 -3.10 5.20
C LEU A 177 -2.38 -4.59 4.83
N LEU A 178 -2.66 -5.50 5.77
CA LEU A 178 -2.62 -6.94 5.50
C LEU A 178 -3.68 -7.38 4.47
N ASP A 179 -4.87 -6.79 4.49
CA ASP A 179 -5.96 -7.13 3.58
C ASP A 179 -5.74 -6.53 2.19
N ALA A 180 -5.35 -5.24 2.09
CA ALA A 180 -5.08 -4.58 0.81
C ALA A 180 -3.95 -5.24 0.00
N TRP A 181 -3.03 -5.93 0.67
CA TRP A 181 -1.90 -6.64 0.05
C TRP A 181 -2.03 -8.18 0.12
N GLY A 182 -3.14 -8.73 0.63
CA GLY A 182 -3.40 -10.17 0.67
C GLY A 182 -2.47 -10.98 1.57
N LEU A 183 -1.88 -10.36 2.59
CA LEU A 183 -0.79 -10.89 3.40
C LEU A 183 -1.24 -11.81 4.55
N HIS A 184 -2.55 -11.98 4.78
CA HIS A 184 -3.10 -12.72 5.92
C HIS A 184 -2.63 -14.19 6.00
N GLU A 185 -2.41 -14.88 4.87
CA GLU A 185 -1.79 -16.23 4.86
C GLU A 185 -0.24 -16.20 4.88
N SER A 186 0.39 -15.04 4.67
CA SER A 186 1.85 -14.90 4.54
C SER A 186 2.56 -14.67 5.88
N ILE A 187 1.84 -14.33 6.95
CA ILE A 187 2.43 -14.09 8.28
C ILE A 187 3.03 -15.39 8.82
N GLN A 188 4.31 -15.32 9.20
CA GLN A 188 5.03 -16.46 9.75
C GLN A 188 4.94 -16.50 11.29
N SER A 189 4.91 -17.71 11.84
CA SER A 189 4.99 -17.91 13.30
C SER A 189 6.45 -17.87 13.76
N GLY A 190 6.73 -17.14 14.82
CA GLY A 190 8.11 -16.95 15.31
C GLY A 190 8.23 -15.84 16.34
N THR A 191 9.46 -15.61 16.80
CA THR A 191 9.81 -14.49 17.68
C THR A 191 10.61 -13.46 16.89
N TYR A 192 10.16 -12.20 16.93
CA TYR A 192 10.67 -11.08 16.17
C TYR A 192 11.08 -9.96 17.13
N ASN A 193 12.21 -9.30 16.89
CA ASN A 193 12.57 -8.09 17.63
C ASN A 193 11.99 -6.88 16.89
N LEU A 194 11.07 -6.17 17.53
CA LEU A 194 10.38 -5.00 17.00
C LEU A 194 10.66 -3.78 17.90
N ASN A 195 10.46 -2.59 17.36
CA ASN A 195 10.38 -1.34 18.11
C ASN A 195 9.23 -0.48 17.58
N SER A 196 8.86 0.57 18.33
CA SER A 196 7.74 1.47 17.98
C SER A 196 8.07 2.52 16.90
N ASP A 197 9.34 2.70 16.53
CA ASP A 197 9.76 3.63 15.47
C ASP A 197 9.76 2.97 14.08
N MET A 198 9.76 1.63 14.02
CA MET A 198 9.59 0.89 12.78
C MET A 198 8.25 1.25 12.13
N SER A 199 8.25 1.42 10.81
CA SER A 199 7.00 1.62 10.10
C SER A 199 6.10 0.38 10.22
N ILE A 200 4.80 0.60 10.19
CA ILE A 200 3.80 -0.46 10.04
C ILE A 200 4.07 -1.35 8.80
N HIS A 201 4.70 -0.75 7.77
CA HIS A 201 5.25 -1.41 6.59
C HIS A 201 6.46 -2.32 6.89
N ASP A 202 7.40 -1.88 7.73
CA ASP A 202 8.58 -2.66 8.11
C ASP A 202 8.18 -3.85 8.98
N ILE A 203 7.28 -3.63 9.95
CA ILE A 203 6.72 -4.66 10.83
C ILE A 203 5.98 -5.72 9.99
N ALA A 204 5.18 -5.31 8.99
CA ALA A 204 4.56 -6.23 8.04
C ALA A 204 5.59 -7.03 7.22
N SER A 205 6.69 -6.40 6.76
CA SER A 205 7.75 -7.10 6.02
C SER A 205 8.51 -8.10 6.90
N ILE A 206 8.81 -7.76 8.16
CA ILE A 206 9.43 -8.66 9.14
C ILE A 206 8.53 -9.88 9.40
N LEU A 207 7.26 -9.66 9.69
CA LEU A 207 6.27 -10.71 10.00
C LEU A 207 5.96 -11.62 8.80
N THR A 208 6.03 -11.09 7.58
CA THR A 208 5.82 -11.87 6.34
C THR A 208 7.11 -12.38 5.70
N ASN A 209 8.26 -12.27 6.40
CA ASN A 209 9.59 -12.68 5.92
C ASN A 209 9.91 -12.10 4.51
N GLY A 210 9.61 -10.82 4.29
CA GLY A 210 9.85 -10.14 3.02
C GLY A 210 8.95 -10.56 1.87
N ALA A 211 7.78 -11.18 2.12
CA ALA A 211 6.74 -11.25 1.09
C ALA A 211 6.16 -9.86 0.78
N TYR A 212 6.21 -8.94 1.75
CA TYR A 212 5.85 -7.54 1.56
C TYR A 212 7.02 -6.68 1.06
N TYR A 213 6.83 -6.07 -0.11
CA TYR A 213 7.71 -5.06 -0.71
C TYR A 213 6.90 -3.80 -1.06
N TYR A 214 7.31 -2.67 -0.49
CA TYR A 214 6.85 -1.33 -0.89
C TYR A 214 7.88 -0.70 -1.84
N TYR A 215 7.42 0.14 -2.80
CA TYR A 215 8.20 0.70 -3.91
C TYR A 215 7.93 2.19 -4.11
#